data_AF-A0A0S8F0D9-F1
#
_entry.id   AF-A0A0S8F0D9-F1
#
_cell.length_a   1.000
_cell.length_b   1.000
_cell.length_c   1.000
_cell.angle_alpha   90.00
_cell.angle_beta   90.00
_cell.angle_gamma   90.00
#
_symmetry.space_group_name_H-M   'P 1'
#
loop_
_entity.id
_entity.type
_entity.pdbx_description
1 polymer ?
#
loop_
_entity_poly.entity_id
_entity_poly.type
_entity_poly.pdbx_seq_one_letter_code
_entity_poly.pdbx_strand_id
1 'polypeptide(L)'
;MDTTSFTAVQAKMTNYPTNFWVKERRNVLQLIQDIAYQTRCAVYVRNGVIYIKYLSEEPTSVRTLTGSDILVGTFNVTHTTTEDIATKHVIKWQNGEAGVESDDDVERTIVLKNNVPKYGVQEVARDYFTQNTFDTILKSATFWLIRDSHTWKQVSFTTTIKHLDLDLFDAITLDLPQFSASQVKCIITKAEFNNENNTINFQAWTPIRAGTNEPYYWAWPANKSATAQWPLPGEAAAADPGYDFNVTPPADHILSGGDTTDENFVVLTSGDRHPSDLDDSAPTVFCQISDFADTEEEEPKRWKLRSKRAGWRWTIP
;
A
#
# COMPACT_ATOMS: atom_id res chain seq x y z
N MET A 1 -15.53 -4.76 -16.21
CA MET A 1 -14.56 -5.25 -15.22
C MET A 1 -14.73 -6.75 -15.14
N ASP A 2 -13.64 -7.52 -15.09
CA ASP A 2 -13.72 -8.96 -14.94
C ASP A 2 -14.14 -9.34 -13.50
N THR A 3 -15.18 -10.17 -13.37
CA THR A 3 -15.76 -10.53 -12.08
C THR A 3 -14.82 -11.41 -11.25
N THR A 4 -14.06 -12.30 -11.90
CA THR A 4 -13.20 -13.27 -11.20
C THR A 4 -12.03 -12.57 -10.50
N SER A 5 -11.31 -11.73 -11.24
CA SER A 5 -10.21 -10.92 -10.69
C SER A 5 -10.71 -9.95 -9.62
N PHE A 6 -11.89 -9.35 -9.81
CA PHE A 6 -12.50 -8.49 -8.79
C PHE A 6 -12.78 -9.24 -7.48
N THR A 7 -13.50 -10.36 -7.51
CA THR A 7 -13.83 -11.13 -6.31
C THR A 7 -12.58 -11.64 -5.60
N ALA A 8 -11.55 -12.05 -6.35
CA ALA A 8 -10.29 -12.50 -5.78
C ALA A 8 -9.54 -11.38 -5.03
N VAL A 9 -9.54 -10.16 -5.55
CA VAL A 9 -8.90 -9.00 -4.88
C VAL A 9 -9.77 -8.47 -3.75
N GLN A 10 -11.10 -8.46 -3.91
CA GLN A 10 -12.05 -8.02 -2.89
C GLN A 10 -11.83 -8.76 -1.57
N ALA A 11 -11.68 -10.08 -1.61
CA ALA A 11 -11.45 -10.89 -0.41
C ALA A 11 -10.23 -10.41 0.39
N LYS A 12 -9.17 -10.00 -0.30
CA LYS A 12 -7.88 -9.55 0.30
C LYS A 12 -7.93 -8.12 0.81
N MET A 13 -8.86 -7.31 0.31
CA MET A 13 -9.05 -5.92 0.73
C MET A 13 -10.03 -5.73 1.88
N THR A 14 -10.64 -6.81 2.37
CA THR A 14 -11.66 -6.75 3.42
C THR A 14 -11.18 -6.01 4.68
N ASN A 15 -9.90 -6.18 5.05
CA ASN A 15 -9.29 -5.55 6.23
C ASN A 15 -8.74 -4.14 5.97
N TYR A 16 -8.83 -3.64 4.74
CA TYR A 16 -8.31 -2.34 4.32
C TYR A 16 -9.45 -1.44 3.85
N PRO A 17 -10.24 -0.85 4.77
CA PRO A 17 -11.32 0.03 4.39
C PRO A 17 -10.79 1.27 3.66
N THR A 18 -11.50 1.67 2.60
CA THR A 18 -11.15 2.81 1.76
C THR A 18 -12.29 3.81 1.78
N ASN A 19 -12.25 4.70 2.78
CA ASN A 19 -13.27 5.71 3.00
C ASN A 19 -12.71 7.06 2.56
N PHE A 20 -13.01 7.47 1.33
CA PHE A 20 -12.50 8.72 0.78
C PHE A 20 -13.53 9.48 -0.02
N TRP A 21 -13.25 10.77 -0.18
CA TRP A 21 -14.01 11.67 -1.03
C TRP A 21 -13.03 12.42 -1.93
N VAL A 22 -13.43 12.62 -3.17
CA VAL A 22 -12.60 13.27 -4.17
C VAL A 22 -12.96 14.76 -4.16
N LYS A 23 -12.09 15.59 -3.57
CA LYS A 23 -12.31 17.04 -3.45
C LYS A 23 -12.23 17.78 -4.80
N GLU A 24 -11.42 17.26 -5.71
CA GLU A 24 -11.05 17.93 -6.95
C GLU A 24 -11.34 17.07 -8.19
N ARG A 25 -11.65 17.72 -9.32
CA ARG A 25 -11.87 17.01 -10.58
C ARG A 25 -10.54 16.54 -11.18
N ARG A 26 -10.10 15.36 -10.79
CA ARG A 26 -8.88 14.71 -11.32
C ARG A 26 -9.14 13.94 -12.62
N ASN A 27 -8.08 13.68 -13.37
CA ASN A 27 -8.14 12.74 -14.49
C ASN A 27 -8.47 11.34 -13.94
N VAL A 28 -9.46 10.68 -14.52
CA VAL A 28 -9.95 9.37 -14.05
C VAL A 28 -8.86 8.30 -14.08
N LEU A 29 -7.97 8.31 -15.09
CA LEU A 29 -6.89 7.33 -15.20
C LEU A 29 -5.83 7.55 -14.10
N GLN A 30 -5.47 8.80 -13.82
CA GLN A 30 -4.55 9.12 -12.74
C GLN A 30 -5.15 8.76 -11.38
N LEU A 31 -6.44 9.05 -11.17
CA LEU A 31 -7.15 8.67 -9.95
C LEU A 31 -7.14 7.15 -9.74
N ILE A 32 -7.40 6.36 -10.79
CA ILE A 32 -7.33 4.89 -10.71
C ILE A 32 -5.90 4.42 -10.40
N GLN A 33 -4.89 5.03 -11.02
CA GLN A 33 -3.49 4.70 -10.76
C GLN A 33 -3.10 4.99 -9.30
N ASP A 34 -3.51 6.14 -8.76
CA ASP A 34 -3.25 6.51 -7.37
C ASP A 34 -3.95 5.58 -6.39
N ILE A 35 -5.23 5.24 -6.64
CA ILE A 35 -5.98 4.28 -5.82
C ILE A 35 -5.32 2.90 -5.87
N ALA A 36 -4.92 2.43 -7.06
CA ALA A 36 -4.24 1.16 -7.22
C ALA A 36 -2.90 1.13 -6.47
N TYR A 37 -2.13 2.21 -6.55
CA TYR A 37 -0.87 2.35 -5.81
C TYR A 37 -1.12 2.29 -4.29
N GLN A 38 -2.02 3.11 -3.75
CA GLN A 38 -2.31 3.14 -2.31
C GLN A 38 -2.86 1.81 -1.79
N THR A 39 -3.56 1.05 -2.62
CA THR A 39 -4.10 -0.28 -2.28
C THR A 39 -3.16 -1.44 -2.65
N ARG A 40 -1.90 -1.19 -3.02
CA ARG A 40 -0.93 -2.24 -3.39
C ARG A 40 -1.43 -3.15 -4.54
N CYS A 41 -2.22 -2.58 -5.45
CA CYS A 41 -2.80 -3.26 -6.61
C CYS A 41 -2.22 -2.75 -7.93
N ALA A 42 -2.31 -3.58 -8.96
CA ALA A 42 -2.11 -3.20 -10.35
C ALA A 42 -3.41 -3.35 -11.12
N VAL A 43 -3.66 -2.41 -12.04
CA VAL A 43 -4.81 -2.45 -12.96
C VAL A 43 -4.25 -2.57 -14.38
N TYR A 44 -4.79 -3.50 -15.15
CA TYR A 44 -4.41 -3.68 -16.55
C TYR A 44 -5.64 -4.00 -17.40
N VAL A 45 -5.53 -3.75 -18.70
CA VAL A 45 -6.65 -3.90 -19.64
C VAL A 45 -6.28 -4.95 -20.67
N ARG A 46 -7.15 -5.96 -20.82
CA ARG A 46 -7.00 -7.01 -21.83
C ARG A 46 -8.32 -7.14 -22.60
N ASN A 47 -8.26 -6.99 -23.93
CA ASN A 47 -9.43 -7.08 -24.82
C ASN A 47 -10.61 -6.18 -24.40
N GLY A 48 -10.32 -4.95 -23.94
CA GLY A 48 -11.35 -4.01 -23.48
C GLY A 48 -11.94 -4.31 -22.09
N VAL A 49 -11.46 -5.35 -21.42
CA VAL A 49 -11.86 -5.70 -20.04
C VAL A 49 -10.76 -5.31 -19.07
N ILE A 50 -11.15 -4.63 -17.99
CA ILE A 50 -10.26 -4.21 -16.90
C ILE A 50 -10.11 -5.37 -15.91
N TYR A 51 -8.86 -5.69 -15.56
CA TYR A 51 -8.45 -6.67 -14.57
C TYR A 51 -7.68 -5.98 -13.45
N ILE A 52 -7.76 -6.53 -12.24
CA ILE A 52 -7.02 -6.05 -11.07
C ILE A 52 -6.20 -7.20 -10.49
N LYS A 53 -4.97 -6.91 -10.08
CA LYS A 53 -4.09 -7.87 -9.42
C LYS A 53 -3.55 -7.29 -8.12
N TYR A 54 -3.61 -8.08 -7.05
CA TYR A 54 -2.98 -7.75 -5.78
C TYR A 54 -1.49 -8.07 -5.83
N LEU A 55 -0.64 -7.10 -5.48
CA LEU A 55 0.81 -7.20 -5.69
C LEU A 55 1.59 -7.71 -4.48
N SER A 56 1.00 -7.64 -3.29
CA SER A 56 1.66 -8.06 -2.04
C SER A 56 1.63 -9.55 -1.81
N GLU A 57 0.73 -10.26 -2.48
CA GLU A 57 0.68 -11.72 -2.46
C GLU A 57 1.52 -12.33 -3.57
N GLU A 58 2.16 -13.46 -3.26
CA GLU A 58 2.89 -14.25 -4.22
C GLU A 58 1.92 -14.81 -5.28
N PRO A 59 2.11 -14.48 -6.56
CA PRO A 59 1.15 -14.87 -7.58
C PRO A 59 1.23 -16.37 -7.91
N THR A 60 0.10 -16.94 -8.30
CA THR A 60 0.04 -18.29 -8.87
C THR A 60 0.66 -18.29 -10.26
N SER A 61 1.59 -19.22 -10.51
CA SER A 61 2.25 -19.32 -11.81
C SER A 61 1.30 -19.88 -12.86
N VAL A 62 1.23 -19.20 -14.01
CA VAL A 62 0.45 -19.61 -15.19
C VAL A 62 1.20 -20.68 -15.97
N ARG A 63 2.53 -20.56 -16.06
CA ARG A 63 3.38 -21.49 -16.81
C ARG A 63 4.81 -21.53 -16.25
N THR A 64 5.43 -22.71 -16.36
CA THR A 64 6.86 -22.89 -16.14
C THR A 64 7.59 -22.82 -17.48
N LEU A 65 8.60 -21.94 -17.58
CA LEU A 65 9.47 -21.84 -18.74
C LEU A 65 10.83 -22.45 -18.41
N THR A 66 11.30 -23.29 -19.31
CA THR A 66 12.60 -23.96 -19.22
C THR A 66 13.53 -23.46 -20.31
N GLY A 67 14.78 -23.92 -20.30
CA GLY A 67 15.77 -23.54 -21.31
C GLY A 67 15.38 -23.89 -22.76
N SER A 68 14.44 -24.82 -23.00
CA SER A 68 13.96 -25.15 -24.34
C SER A 68 12.94 -24.17 -24.91
N ASP A 69 12.28 -23.40 -24.05
CA ASP A 69 11.22 -22.46 -24.45
C ASP A 69 11.79 -21.09 -24.84
N ILE A 70 13.03 -20.84 -24.43
CA ILE A 70 13.76 -19.59 -24.62
C ILE A 70 14.69 -19.71 -25.82
N LEU A 71 14.68 -18.71 -26.69
CA LEU A 71 15.54 -18.68 -27.86
C LEU A 71 17.00 -18.43 -27.44
N VAL A 72 17.91 -19.26 -27.95
CA VAL A 72 19.33 -19.24 -27.58
C VAL A 72 19.95 -17.88 -27.86
N GLY A 73 20.69 -17.33 -26.90
CA GLY A 73 21.39 -16.05 -27.03
C GLY A 73 20.52 -14.81 -26.80
N THR A 74 19.22 -14.97 -26.49
CA THR A 74 18.31 -13.84 -26.21
C THR A 74 18.10 -13.56 -24.73
N PHE A 75 18.54 -14.48 -23.86
CA PHE A 75 18.40 -14.35 -22.42
C PHE A 75 19.39 -13.31 -21.87
N ASN A 76 18.85 -12.24 -21.29
CA ASN A 76 19.62 -11.17 -20.67
C ASN A 76 19.11 -10.90 -19.26
N VAL A 77 20.04 -10.66 -18.32
CA VAL A 77 19.73 -10.28 -16.95
C VAL A 77 20.17 -8.86 -16.74
N THR A 78 19.20 -7.97 -16.55
CA THR A 78 19.42 -6.58 -16.20
C THR A 78 19.11 -6.36 -14.72
N HIS A 79 19.42 -5.16 -14.22
CA HIS A 79 19.09 -4.76 -12.86
C HIS A 79 18.34 -3.43 -12.91
N THR A 80 17.52 -3.20 -11.89
CA THR A 80 16.93 -1.88 -11.67
C THR A 80 18.06 -0.87 -11.49
N THR A 81 17.97 0.29 -12.15
CA THR A 81 19.01 1.31 -12.09
C THR A 81 19.04 1.96 -10.70
N THR A 82 20.17 2.54 -10.32
CA THR A 82 20.29 3.24 -9.03
C THR A 82 19.57 4.58 -8.99
N GLU A 83 19.16 5.10 -10.14
CA GLU A 83 18.44 6.38 -10.26
C GLU A 83 16.93 6.19 -10.01
N ASP A 84 16.42 4.98 -10.28
CA ASP A 84 15.00 4.63 -10.11
C ASP A 84 14.65 4.16 -8.69
N ILE A 85 15.60 4.21 -7.75
CA ILE A 85 15.41 3.76 -6.37
C ILE A 85 14.77 4.90 -5.55
N ALA A 86 13.90 4.55 -4.61
CA ALA A 86 13.40 5.47 -3.60
C ALA A 86 13.79 4.97 -2.20
N THR A 87 14.67 5.71 -1.53
CA THR A 87 15.16 5.36 -0.19
C THR A 87 14.41 6.10 0.92
N LYS A 88 13.70 7.19 0.59
CA LYS A 88 12.88 7.97 1.52
C LYS A 88 11.48 8.16 0.96
N HIS A 89 10.47 7.64 1.64
CA HIS A 89 9.06 7.85 1.31
C HIS A 89 8.47 8.87 2.29
N VAL A 90 7.96 9.98 1.76
CA VAL A 90 7.23 11.00 2.52
C VAL A 90 5.76 10.89 2.16
N ILE A 91 4.93 10.52 3.12
CA ILE A 91 3.52 10.23 2.88
C ILE A 91 2.67 11.20 3.68
N LYS A 92 1.80 11.92 2.98
CA LYS A 92 0.79 12.77 3.61
C LYS A 92 -0.54 12.07 3.62
N TRP A 93 -1.27 12.12 4.73
CA TRP A 93 -2.57 11.47 4.87
C TRP A 93 -3.47 12.20 5.86
N GLN A 94 -4.76 11.84 5.89
CA GLN A 94 -5.74 12.42 6.80
C GLN A 94 -6.30 11.33 7.71
N ASN A 95 -6.34 11.59 9.02
CA ASN A 95 -6.93 10.65 9.97
C ASN A 95 -8.46 10.71 9.90
N GLY A 96 -9.11 9.55 9.84
CA GLY A 96 -10.58 9.45 9.87
C GLY A 96 -11.19 9.91 11.18
N GLU A 97 -10.40 9.89 12.27
CA GLU A 97 -10.80 10.38 13.60
C GLU A 97 -10.45 11.85 13.83
N ALA A 98 -9.86 12.55 12.85
CA ALA A 98 -9.58 13.97 13.00
C ALA A 98 -10.92 14.74 13.09
N GLY A 99 -11.32 15.05 14.32
CA GLY A 99 -12.43 15.94 14.59
C GLY A 99 -12.21 17.27 13.88
N VAL A 100 -13.30 17.91 13.45
CA VAL A 100 -13.29 19.28 12.91
C VAL A 100 -13.01 20.32 14.03
N GLU A 101 -12.31 19.90 15.09
CA GLU A 101 -12.16 20.64 16.34
C GLU A 101 -10.71 21.07 16.57
N SER A 102 -10.17 21.90 15.68
CA SER A 102 -9.23 23.00 15.99
C SER A 102 -8.62 23.54 14.70
N ASP A 103 -7.98 24.71 14.81
CA ASP A 103 -7.15 25.36 13.79
C ASP A 103 -5.88 24.54 13.40
N ASP A 104 -5.81 23.25 13.74
CA ASP A 104 -4.67 22.38 13.48
C ASP A 104 -4.76 21.69 12.10
N ASP A 105 -3.62 21.61 11.41
CA ASP A 105 -3.52 20.96 10.10
C ASP A 105 -4.01 19.50 10.18
N VAL A 106 -5.12 19.21 9.49
CA VAL A 106 -5.73 17.87 9.41
C VAL A 106 -4.83 16.84 8.68
N GLU A 107 -3.74 17.31 8.08
CA GLU A 107 -2.79 16.51 7.31
C GLU A 107 -1.63 16.03 8.19
N ARG A 108 -1.54 14.71 8.32
CA ARG A 108 -0.43 14.02 9.00
C ARG A 108 0.63 13.60 8.00
N THR A 109 1.89 13.66 8.42
CA THR A 109 3.02 13.21 7.58
C THR A 109 3.75 12.03 8.22
N ILE A 110 4.01 10.98 7.43
CA ILE A 110 4.84 9.82 7.79
C ILE A 110 6.08 9.84 6.91
N VAL A 111 7.26 9.68 7.50
CA VAL A 111 8.53 9.62 6.77
C VAL A 111 9.20 8.27 7.02
N LEU A 112 9.20 7.41 6.01
CA LEU A 112 9.87 6.11 6.06
C LEU A 112 11.21 6.16 5.32
N LYS A 113 12.22 5.48 5.85
CA LYS A 113 13.56 5.42 5.24
C LYS A 113 14.07 3.98 5.20
N ASN A 114 14.71 3.61 4.09
CA ASN A 114 15.42 2.34 3.99
C ASN A 114 16.57 2.43 2.99
N ASN A 115 17.67 1.69 3.21
CA ASN A 115 18.84 1.64 2.32
C ASN A 115 19.55 2.98 2.07
N VAL A 116 19.37 3.96 2.96
CA VAL A 116 19.97 5.31 2.84
C VAL A 116 21.51 5.28 2.88
N PRO A 117 22.17 4.57 3.82
CA PRO A 117 23.63 4.43 3.80
C PRO A 117 24.20 3.84 2.51
N LYS A 118 23.42 3.05 1.76
CA LYS A 118 23.89 2.32 0.56
C LYS A 118 23.69 3.11 -0.73
N TYR A 119 22.53 3.74 -0.89
CA TYR A 119 22.16 4.42 -2.14
C TYR A 119 22.02 5.95 -2.00
N GLY A 120 22.19 6.49 -0.79
CA GLY A 120 21.94 7.90 -0.49
C GLY A 120 20.46 8.20 -0.27
N VAL A 121 20.12 9.48 -0.18
CA VAL A 121 18.74 9.95 0.01
C VAL A 121 18.13 10.25 -1.35
N GLN A 122 17.14 9.46 -1.73
CA GLN A 122 16.27 9.67 -2.89
C GLN A 122 14.83 9.71 -2.39
N GLU A 123 14.22 10.88 -2.50
CA GLU A 123 12.94 11.18 -1.88
C GLU A 123 11.79 11.07 -2.88
N VAL A 124 10.75 10.35 -2.46
CA VAL A 124 9.46 10.30 -3.15
C VAL A 124 8.38 10.73 -2.18
N ALA A 125 7.69 11.82 -2.52
CA ALA A 125 6.55 12.32 -1.77
C ALA A 125 5.23 11.90 -2.44
N ARG A 126 4.27 11.38 -1.66
CA ARG A 126 2.95 10.98 -2.16
C ARG A 126 1.85 11.26 -1.15
N ASP A 127 0.67 11.60 -1.67
CA ASP A 127 -0.51 11.87 -0.87
C ASP A 127 -1.43 10.63 -0.86
N TYR A 128 -1.68 10.09 0.33
CA TYR A 128 -2.56 8.97 0.59
C TYR A 128 -3.91 9.52 1.05
N PHE A 129 -4.90 9.43 0.17
CA PHE A 129 -6.24 9.97 0.41
C PHE A 129 -7.31 8.87 0.52
N THR A 130 -7.00 7.63 0.13
CA THR A 130 -7.99 6.52 0.13
C THR A 130 -8.18 5.88 1.50
N GLN A 131 -7.11 5.82 2.27
CA GLN A 131 -7.05 5.20 3.59
C GLN A 131 -7.05 6.29 4.66
N ASN A 132 -7.71 6.04 5.77
CA ASN A 132 -7.90 7.00 6.86
C ASN A 132 -7.33 6.51 8.20
N THR A 133 -6.71 5.33 8.22
CA THR A 133 -6.15 4.70 9.43
C THR A 133 -4.64 4.56 9.28
N PHE A 134 -3.91 4.92 10.34
CA PHE A 134 -2.44 4.89 10.37
C PHE A 134 -1.85 3.53 9.96
N ASP A 135 -2.34 2.42 10.53
CA ASP A 135 -1.79 1.09 10.28
C ASP A 135 -1.90 0.66 8.81
N THR A 136 -3.05 0.92 8.18
CA THR A 136 -3.28 0.58 6.76
C THR A 136 -2.33 1.34 5.84
N ILE A 137 -2.04 2.59 6.17
CA ILE A 137 -1.13 3.46 5.43
C ILE A 137 0.30 3.01 5.65
N LEU A 138 0.69 2.74 6.90
CA LEU A 138 2.02 2.24 7.23
C LEU A 138 2.32 0.93 6.49
N LYS A 139 1.36 0.00 6.41
CA LYS A 139 1.51 -1.25 5.66
C LYS A 139 1.68 -1.04 4.16
N SER A 140 0.85 -0.18 3.57
CA SER A 140 0.95 0.15 2.16
C SER A 140 2.26 0.83 1.81
N ALA A 141 2.65 1.82 2.63
CA ALA A 141 3.91 2.53 2.53
C ALA A 141 5.13 1.60 2.64
N THR A 142 5.09 0.66 3.58
CA THR A 142 6.18 -0.30 3.83
C THR A 142 6.35 -1.27 2.67
N PHE A 143 5.25 -1.75 2.09
CA PHE A 143 5.28 -2.58 0.88
C PHE A 143 6.01 -1.87 -0.28
N TRP A 144 5.66 -0.61 -0.55
CA TRP A 144 6.32 0.15 -1.61
C TRP A 144 7.76 0.47 -1.27
N LEU A 145 8.06 0.84 -0.02
CA LEU A 145 9.42 1.07 0.43
C LEU A 145 10.30 -0.17 0.21
N ILE A 146 9.81 -1.38 0.52
CA ILE A 146 10.55 -2.62 0.28
C ILE A 146 10.88 -2.78 -1.22
N ARG A 147 9.94 -2.47 -2.11
CA ARG A 147 10.12 -2.59 -3.56
C ARG A 147 11.00 -1.51 -4.15
N ASP A 148 10.82 -0.27 -3.72
CA ASP A 148 11.48 0.87 -4.35
C ASP A 148 12.88 1.11 -3.77
N SER A 149 13.16 0.68 -2.53
CA SER A 149 14.48 0.85 -1.89
C SER A 149 15.53 -0.20 -2.28
N HIS A 150 15.18 -1.20 -3.09
CA HIS A 150 16.07 -2.29 -3.51
C HIS A 150 16.27 -2.32 -5.02
N THR A 151 17.47 -2.72 -5.45
CA THR A 151 17.71 -3.10 -6.84
C THR A 151 17.31 -4.55 -7.10
N TRP A 152 16.34 -4.74 -7.98
CA TRP A 152 15.86 -6.07 -8.39
C TRP A 152 16.53 -6.52 -9.68
N LYS A 153 16.79 -7.83 -9.78
CA LYS A 153 17.12 -8.47 -11.05
C LYS A 153 15.89 -8.45 -11.95
N GLN A 154 16.08 -8.08 -13.20
CA GLN A 154 15.08 -8.14 -14.26
C GLN A 154 15.60 -9.07 -15.34
N VAL A 155 14.70 -9.83 -15.95
CA VAL A 155 15.06 -10.79 -17.00
C VAL A 155 14.36 -10.40 -18.28
N SER A 156 15.12 -10.32 -19.35
CA SER A 156 14.61 -10.12 -20.70
C SER A 156 14.95 -11.35 -21.53
N PHE A 157 13.96 -11.91 -22.22
CA PHE A 157 14.16 -13.09 -23.04
C PHE A 157 13.15 -13.14 -24.18
N THR A 158 13.51 -13.85 -25.24
CA THR A 158 12.63 -14.06 -26.40
C THR A 158 12.13 -15.49 -26.42
N THR A 159 10.84 -15.66 -26.67
CA THR A 159 10.20 -16.98 -26.83
C THR A 159 9.55 -17.12 -28.21
N THR A 160 9.20 -18.37 -28.54
CA THR A 160 8.41 -18.68 -29.73
C THR A 160 6.92 -18.42 -29.50
N ILE A 161 6.14 -18.36 -30.58
CA ILE A 161 4.69 -18.11 -30.57
C ILE A 161 3.86 -19.09 -29.70
N LYS A 162 4.45 -20.21 -29.25
CA LYS A 162 3.81 -21.17 -28.33
C LYS A 162 3.37 -20.53 -26.99
N HIS A 163 3.97 -19.41 -26.63
CA HIS A 163 3.72 -18.70 -25.37
C HIS A 163 2.99 -17.37 -25.57
N LEU A 164 2.23 -17.23 -26.67
CA LEU A 164 1.38 -16.07 -26.94
C LEU A 164 0.24 -15.90 -25.92
N ASP A 165 -0.04 -16.94 -25.12
CA ASP A 165 -1.05 -16.90 -24.07
C ASP A 165 -0.63 -16.05 -22.85
N LEU A 166 0.68 -15.83 -22.67
CA LEU A 166 1.23 -15.04 -21.57
C LEU A 166 1.03 -13.55 -21.81
N ASP A 167 0.56 -12.84 -20.78
CA ASP A 167 0.24 -11.41 -20.86
C ASP A 167 0.89 -10.61 -19.72
N LEU A 168 0.69 -9.30 -19.73
CA LEU A 168 1.14 -8.37 -18.70
C LEU A 168 0.62 -8.81 -17.32
N PHE A 169 1.50 -8.70 -16.33
CA PHE A 169 1.30 -9.13 -14.95
C PHE A 169 1.07 -10.62 -14.73
N ASP A 170 1.13 -11.49 -15.74
CA ASP A 170 1.12 -12.94 -15.51
C ASP A 170 2.39 -13.39 -14.79
N ALA A 171 2.25 -14.43 -13.97
CA ALA A 171 3.37 -15.00 -13.23
C ALA A 171 3.90 -16.24 -13.94
N ILE A 172 5.19 -16.22 -14.27
CA ILE A 172 5.90 -17.34 -14.89
C ILE A 172 6.90 -17.92 -13.90
N THR A 173 7.07 -19.23 -13.90
CA THR A 173 8.13 -19.88 -13.14
C THR A 173 9.31 -20.10 -14.08
N LEU A 174 10.43 -19.42 -13.84
CA LEU A 174 11.66 -19.64 -14.59
C LEU A 174 12.45 -20.76 -13.90
N ASP A 175 12.64 -21.86 -14.64
CA ASP A 175 13.47 -22.99 -14.23
C ASP A 175 14.74 -23.02 -15.07
N LEU A 176 15.71 -22.19 -14.68
CA LEU A 176 16.98 -22.00 -15.37
C LEU A 176 18.12 -22.09 -14.36
N PRO A 177 18.86 -23.22 -14.31
CA PRO A 177 19.95 -23.43 -13.36
C PRO A 177 21.05 -22.34 -13.42
N GLN A 178 21.21 -21.72 -14.59
CA GLN A 178 22.17 -20.62 -14.81
C GLN A 178 21.72 -19.28 -14.21
N PHE A 179 20.43 -19.11 -13.91
CA PHE A 179 19.88 -17.85 -13.39
C PHE A 179 19.72 -17.88 -11.87
N SER A 180 19.21 -19.00 -11.34
CA SER A 180 18.99 -19.23 -9.92
C SER A 180 19.14 -20.71 -9.61
N ALA A 181 19.59 -21.04 -8.39
CA ALA A 181 19.72 -22.44 -7.96
C ALA A 181 18.35 -23.11 -7.77
N SER A 182 17.32 -22.31 -7.47
CA SER A 182 15.93 -22.71 -7.29
C SER A 182 15.05 -22.13 -8.40
N GLN A 183 13.85 -22.71 -8.59
CA GLN A 183 12.84 -22.17 -9.50
C GLN A 183 12.31 -20.84 -8.97
N VAL A 184 12.23 -19.83 -9.83
CA VAL A 184 11.86 -18.45 -9.42
C VAL A 184 10.61 -18.00 -10.14
N LYS A 185 9.62 -17.55 -9.36
CA LYS A 185 8.44 -16.89 -9.92
C LYS A 185 8.76 -15.46 -10.30
N CYS A 186 8.46 -15.10 -11.54
CA CYS A 186 8.71 -13.79 -12.12
C CYS A 186 7.38 -13.22 -12.64
N ILE A 187 7.24 -11.89 -12.60
CA ILE A 187 6.04 -11.20 -13.08
C ILE A 187 6.38 -10.52 -14.40
N ILE A 188 5.60 -10.78 -15.45
CA ILE A 188 5.79 -10.13 -16.75
C ILE A 188 5.43 -8.65 -16.62
N THR A 189 6.38 -7.77 -16.90
CA THR A 189 6.19 -6.31 -16.89
C THR A 189 6.02 -5.76 -18.30
N LYS A 190 6.58 -6.43 -19.30
CA LYS A 190 6.50 -6.03 -20.71
C LYS A 190 6.41 -7.26 -21.61
N ALA A 191 5.54 -7.20 -22.60
CA ALA A 191 5.41 -8.20 -23.65
C ALA A 191 5.29 -7.48 -25.01
N GLU A 192 6.19 -7.79 -25.94
CA GLU A 192 6.20 -7.21 -27.29
C GLU A 192 6.23 -8.32 -28.33
N PHE A 193 5.23 -8.35 -29.22
CA PHE A 193 5.18 -9.28 -30.33
C PHE A 193 5.90 -8.71 -31.55
N ASN A 194 6.86 -9.46 -32.09
CA ASN A 194 7.53 -9.14 -33.34
C ASN A 194 6.96 -9.99 -34.48
N ASN A 195 6.26 -9.33 -35.42
CA ASN A 195 5.61 -9.96 -36.56
C ASN A 195 6.60 -10.47 -37.63
N GLU A 196 7.80 -9.90 -37.73
CA GLU A 196 8.77 -10.30 -38.76
C GLU A 196 9.37 -11.67 -38.47
N ASN A 197 9.64 -11.95 -37.19
CA ASN A 197 10.29 -13.18 -36.74
C ASN A 197 9.32 -14.16 -36.06
N ASN A 198 8.04 -13.79 -35.90
CA ASN A 198 7.04 -14.54 -35.12
C ASN A 198 7.53 -14.88 -33.70
N THR A 199 8.21 -13.93 -33.06
CA THR A 199 8.76 -14.07 -31.71
C THR A 199 8.12 -13.08 -30.75
N ILE A 200 8.16 -13.41 -29.45
CA ILE A 200 7.68 -12.53 -28.39
C ILE A 200 8.83 -12.20 -27.47
N ASN A 201 9.08 -10.91 -27.26
CA ASN A 201 10.05 -10.40 -26.30
C ASN A 201 9.33 -10.13 -24.98
N PHE A 202 9.78 -10.82 -23.94
CA PHE A 202 9.28 -10.62 -22.59
C PHE A 202 10.34 -9.91 -21.74
N GLN A 203 9.87 -8.99 -20.89
CA GLN A 203 10.61 -8.48 -19.74
C GLN A 203 9.84 -8.86 -18.49
N ALA A 204 10.54 -9.46 -17.53
CA ALA A 204 9.97 -9.91 -16.28
C ALA A 204 10.73 -9.36 -15.07
N TRP A 205 9.98 -8.89 -14.08
CA TRP A 205 10.50 -8.55 -12.76
C TRP A 205 10.67 -9.80 -11.92
N THR A 206 11.75 -9.87 -11.15
CA THR A 206 12.04 -11.01 -10.28
C THR A 206 12.20 -10.57 -8.83
N PRO A 207 11.82 -11.42 -7.86
CA PRO A 207 11.97 -11.14 -6.42
C PRO A 207 13.42 -11.30 -5.95
N ILE A 208 14.43 -11.28 -6.83
CA ILE A 208 15.83 -11.49 -6.45
C ILE A 208 16.54 -10.14 -6.41
N ARG A 209 17.21 -9.85 -5.29
CA ARG A 209 18.02 -8.63 -5.13
C ARG A 209 19.32 -8.74 -5.92
N ALA A 210 19.82 -7.62 -6.42
CA ALA A 210 21.13 -7.56 -7.06
C ALA A 210 22.23 -8.11 -6.12
N GLY A 211 23.08 -8.98 -6.65
CA GLY A 211 24.15 -9.64 -5.87
C GLY A 211 23.73 -10.89 -5.09
N THR A 212 22.44 -11.25 -5.08
CA THR A 212 21.94 -12.49 -4.46
C THR A 212 21.37 -13.43 -5.53
N ASN A 213 21.24 -14.72 -5.22
CA ASN A 213 20.67 -15.72 -6.13
C ASN A 213 19.39 -16.38 -5.60
N GLU A 214 18.91 -15.93 -4.44
CA GLU A 214 17.68 -16.42 -3.81
C GLU A 214 16.61 -15.33 -3.78
N PRO A 215 15.31 -15.71 -3.89
CA PRO A 215 14.21 -14.78 -3.70
C PRO A 215 14.27 -14.09 -2.34
N TYR A 216 14.00 -12.79 -2.32
CA TYR A 216 13.91 -12.01 -1.10
C TYR A 216 12.64 -12.36 -0.32
N TYR A 217 12.79 -12.62 0.97
CA TYR A 217 11.70 -13.08 1.84
C TYR A 217 10.50 -12.12 1.83
N TRP A 218 10.76 -10.81 1.88
CA TRP A 218 9.71 -9.77 1.93
C TRP A 218 9.30 -9.25 0.56
N ALA A 219 9.70 -9.89 -0.55
CA ALA A 219 9.27 -9.48 -1.89
C ALA A 219 7.74 -9.58 -2.09
N TRP A 220 7.11 -10.53 -1.39
CA TRP A 220 5.66 -10.70 -1.32
C TRP A 220 5.25 -10.89 0.15
N PRO A 221 4.92 -9.82 0.88
CA PRO A 221 4.76 -9.90 2.32
C PRO A 221 3.43 -10.52 2.77
N ALA A 222 2.37 -10.51 1.95
CA ALA A 222 0.99 -10.80 2.39
C ALA A 222 0.80 -12.10 3.17
N ASN A 223 1.44 -13.19 2.71
CA ASN A 223 1.30 -14.53 3.29
C ASN A 223 2.54 -14.95 4.12
N LYS A 224 3.40 -14.01 4.50
CA LYS A 224 4.57 -14.33 5.35
C LYS A 224 4.18 -14.45 6.81
N SER A 225 4.99 -15.12 7.61
CA SER A 225 4.70 -15.29 9.04
C SER A 225 4.46 -13.94 9.71
N ALA A 226 3.32 -13.77 10.39
CA ALA A 226 3.01 -12.56 11.16
C ALA A 226 4.06 -12.27 12.25
N THR A 227 4.72 -13.31 12.76
CA THR A 227 5.79 -13.17 13.78
C THR A 227 7.15 -12.74 13.20
N ALA A 228 7.32 -12.81 11.88
CA ALA A 228 8.57 -12.39 11.26
C ALA A 228 8.67 -10.86 11.28
N GLN A 229 9.85 -10.35 11.67
CA GLN A 229 10.09 -8.91 11.76
C GLN A 229 10.82 -8.41 10.51
N TRP A 230 10.40 -7.24 10.03
CA TRP A 230 11.10 -6.48 9.02
C TRP A 230 11.87 -5.31 9.67
N PRO A 231 13.13 -5.06 9.28
CA PRO A 231 14.02 -5.88 8.44
C PRO A 231 14.42 -7.22 9.09
N LEU A 232 14.87 -8.20 8.30
CA LEU A 232 15.28 -9.50 8.86
C LEU A 232 16.55 -9.38 9.74
N PRO A 233 16.71 -10.22 10.78
CA PRO A 233 17.91 -10.22 11.61
C PRO A 233 19.19 -10.45 10.78
N GLY A 234 20.16 -9.55 10.90
CA GLY A 234 21.43 -9.63 10.16
C GLY A 234 21.40 -9.01 8.77
N GLU A 235 20.23 -8.55 8.28
CA GLU A 235 20.25 -7.50 7.27
C GLU A 235 20.77 -6.24 7.96
N ALA A 236 21.91 -5.73 7.49
CA ALA A 236 22.42 -4.44 7.97
C ALA A 236 21.26 -3.45 7.86
N ALA A 237 20.71 -3.05 9.01
CA ALA A 237 19.65 -2.07 9.07
C ALA A 237 20.21 -0.80 8.42
N ALA A 238 19.90 -0.63 7.15
CA ALA A 238 20.13 0.61 6.45
C ALA A 238 18.97 1.60 6.73
N ALA A 239 18.04 1.19 7.61
CA ALA A 239 17.34 2.05 8.54
C ALA A 239 18.23 2.34 9.76
N ASP A 240 19.46 2.79 9.54
CA ASP A 240 20.14 3.56 10.56
C ASP A 240 19.44 4.93 10.51
N PRO A 241 18.67 5.34 11.54
CA PRO A 241 18.19 6.71 11.60
C PRO A 241 19.46 7.54 11.65
N GLY A 242 19.79 8.26 10.58
CA GLY A 242 21.08 8.94 10.44
C GLY A 242 21.58 9.50 11.78
N TYR A 243 22.72 8.99 12.24
CA TYR A 243 23.27 9.15 13.59
C TYR A 243 22.31 8.81 14.74
N ASP A 244 22.54 7.67 15.37
CA ASP A 244 21.99 7.33 16.68
C ASP A 244 22.66 8.21 17.77
N PHE A 245 22.31 9.50 17.82
CA PHE A 245 22.61 10.34 18.98
C PHE A 245 21.66 9.97 20.10
N ASN A 246 21.95 8.87 20.78
CA ASN A 246 21.24 8.49 21.99
C ASN A 246 21.77 9.35 23.16
N VAL A 247 21.37 10.63 23.17
CA VAL A 247 21.61 11.50 24.31
C VAL A 247 20.56 11.16 25.35
N THR A 248 20.84 10.19 26.21
CA THR A 248 20.05 10.01 27.43
C THR A 248 20.46 11.13 28.39
N PRO A 249 19.61 12.15 28.62
CA PRO A 249 19.96 13.18 29.57
C PRO A 249 20.02 12.56 30.99
N PRO A 250 20.85 13.11 31.90
CA PRO A 250 20.85 12.69 33.30
C PRO A 250 19.44 12.79 33.91
N ALA A 251 19.14 11.90 34.86
CA ALA A 251 17.92 12.01 35.65
C ALA A 251 17.82 13.44 36.22
N ASP A 252 16.66 14.08 36.04
CA ASP A 252 16.34 15.47 36.42
C ASP A 252 16.67 16.58 35.40
N HIS A 253 17.08 16.25 34.17
CA HIS A 253 17.24 17.27 33.13
C HIS A 253 15.88 17.76 32.57
N ILE A 254 15.75 19.06 32.32
CA ILE A 254 14.51 19.69 31.80
C ILE A 254 14.08 19.11 30.43
N LEU A 255 15.03 18.64 29.63
CA LEU A 255 14.75 17.93 28.36
C LEU A 255 14.36 16.45 28.53
N SER A 256 14.40 15.90 29.75
CA SER A 256 13.86 14.56 30.05
C SER A 256 12.33 14.52 29.97
N GLY A 257 11.68 15.68 29.92
CA GLY A 257 10.24 15.86 29.67
C GLY A 257 9.94 16.49 28.30
N GLY A 258 10.86 16.35 27.33
CA GLY A 258 10.59 16.74 25.94
C GLY A 258 9.52 15.82 25.37
N ASP A 259 8.29 16.30 25.40
CA ASP A 259 7.14 15.64 24.78
C ASP A 259 7.47 15.46 23.28
N THR A 260 7.43 14.22 22.81
CA THR A 260 7.61 13.89 21.38
C THR A 260 6.30 14.11 20.60
N THR A 261 5.34 14.79 21.22
CA THR A 261 3.99 15.09 20.75
C THR A 261 3.94 16.34 19.86
N ASP A 262 4.86 16.46 18.90
CA ASP A 262 4.39 17.00 17.63
C ASP A 262 3.51 15.90 17.03
N GLU A 263 2.23 15.87 17.43
CA GLU A 263 1.24 14.86 16.98
C GLU A 263 1.07 14.84 15.45
N ASN A 264 1.64 15.83 14.76
CA ASN A 264 1.65 15.98 13.31
C ASN A 264 2.81 15.24 12.61
N PHE A 265 3.83 14.76 13.35
CA PHE A 265 4.99 14.06 12.81
C PHE A 265 5.28 12.74 13.53
N VAL A 266 4.66 11.65 13.08
CA VAL A 266 5.12 10.30 13.46
C VAL A 266 6.35 9.95 12.61
N VAL A 267 7.54 10.27 13.12
CA VAL A 267 8.81 9.90 12.48
C VAL A 267 9.14 8.44 12.80
N LEU A 268 8.47 7.50 12.14
CA LEU A 268 8.88 6.10 12.14
C LEU A 268 9.95 5.88 11.09
N THR A 269 11.20 5.83 11.53
CA THR A 269 12.37 5.69 10.66
C THR A 269 12.48 4.30 10.03
N SER A 270 11.85 3.29 10.65
CA SER A 270 11.59 1.97 10.06
C SER A 270 10.09 1.86 9.84
N GLY A 271 9.66 1.44 8.65
CA GLY A 271 8.27 1.09 8.35
C GLY A 271 7.70 -0.01 9.25
N ASP A 272 6.58 -0.61 8.84
CA ASP A 272 5.93 -1.65 9.62
C ASP A 272 6.88 -2.80 9.94
N ARG A 273 6.96 -3.18 11.22
CA ARG A 273 7.73 -4.32 11.68
C ARG A 273 7.11 -5.64 11.26
N HIS A 274 5.79 -5.66 10.99
CA HIS A 274 5.05 -6.86 10.60
C HIS A 274 4.28 -6.62 9.29
N PRO A 275 4.98 -6.58 8.12
CA PRO A 275 4.33 -6.28 6.84
C PRO A 275 3.35 -7.35 6.33
N SER A 276 3.14 -8.43 7.08
CA SER A 276 2.20 -9.50 6.71
C SER A 276 0.77 -8.99 6.78
N ASP A 277 -0.11 -9.63 5.99
CA ASP A 277 -1.55 -9.35 6.00
C ASP A 277 -2.31 -10.40 6.88
N LEU A 278 -1.62 -11.41 7.44
CA LEU A 278 -2.24 -12.55 8.12
C LEU A 278 -2.81 -12.22 9.51
N ASP A 279 -2.28 -11.21 10.18
CA ASP A 279 -2.70 -10.74 11.51
C ASP A 279 -3.59 -9.49 11.45
N ASP A 280 -3.94 -9.05 10.24
CA ASP A 280 -4.72 -7.84 10.04
C ASP A 280 -6.15 -8.03 10.50
N SER A 281 -6.61 -7.03 11.24
CA SER A 281 -8.02 -6.87 11.57
C SER A 281 -8.52 -5.58 10.94
N ALA A 282 -9.79 -5.59 10.54
CA ALA A 282 -10.42 -4.37 10.07
C ALA A 282 -10.34 -3.31 11.18
N PRO A 283 -9.86 -2.09 10.87
CA PRO A 283 -9.70 -1.07 11.89
C PRO A 283 -11.06 -0.67 12.45
N THR A 284 -11.15 -0.57 13.77
CA THR A 284 -12.33 -0.02 14.46
C THR A 284 -12.29 1.50 14.35
N VAL A 285 -13.07 2.07 13.43
CA VAL A 285 -13.24 3.52 13.34
C VAL A 285 -14.20 3.94 14.45
N PHE A 286 -13.69 4.63 15.48
CA PHE A 286 -14.55 5.27 16.47
C PHE A 286 -15.04 6.58 15.88
N CYS A 287 -16.26 6.58 15.34
CA CYS A 287 -16.98 7.82 15.17
C CYS A 287 -17.26 8.36 16.57
N GLN A 288 -16.49 9.34 17.03
CA GLN A 288 -16.92 10.18 18.15
C GLN A 288 -18.14 10.94 17.63
N ILE A 289 -19.33 10.37 17.80
CA ILE A 289 -20.54 11.16 17.82
C ILE A 289 -20.30 12.12 18.97
N SER A 290 -20.27 13.43 18.67
CA SER A 290 -20.23 14.44 19.70
C SER A 290 -21.55 14.36 20.48
N ASP A 291 -21.59 13.47 21.46
CA ASP A 291 -22.68 13.38 22.43
C ASP A 291 -22.74 14.64 23.31
N PHE A 292 -21.89 15.64 23.06
CA PHE A 292 -21.94 16.99 23.63
C PHE A 292 -22.94 17.93 22.96
N ALA A 293 -23.71 17.48 21.96
CA ALA A 293 -24.98 18.12 21.67
C ALA A 293 -26.02 17.70 22.72
N ASP A 294 -25.81 18.12 23.98
CA ASP A 294 -26.90 18.43 24.90
C ASP A 294 -27.72 19.54 24.24
N THR A 295 -28.52 19.15 23.26
CA THR A 295 -29.71 19.90 22.92
C THR A 295 -30.62 19.71 24.12
N GLU A 296 -30.47 20.58 25.12
CA GLU A 296 -31.60 21.00 25.94
C GLU A 296 -32.64 21.53 24.95
N GLU A 297 -33.43 20.61 24.39
CA GLU A 297 -34.64 20.92 23.67
C GLU A 297 -35.58 21.52 24.72
N GLU A 298 -35.47 22.83 24.94
CA GLU A 298 -36.44 23.57 25.76
C GLU A 298 -37.82 23.19 25.23
N GLU A 299 -38.61 22.50 26.06
CA GLU A 299 -39.98 22.13 25.70
C GLU A 299 -40.68 23.36 25.10
N PRO A 300 -41.34 23.24 23.93
CA PRO A 300 -42.00 24.37 23.31
C PRO A 300 -43.03 24.93 24.30
N LYS A 301 -42.79 26.18 24.77
CA LYS A 301 -43.66 26.90 25.71
C LYS A 301 -45.12 26.76 25.27
N ARG A 302 -45.86 25.88 25.95
CA ARG A 302 -47.31 25.73 25.77
C ARG A 302 -47.97 27.05 26.18
N TRP A 303 -48.29 27.87 25.18
CA TRP A 303 -49.17 29.02 25.32
C TRP A 303 -50.53 28.49 25.80
N LYS A 304 -50.82 28.65 27.09
CA LYS A 304 -52.13 28.36 27.67
C LYS A 304 -53.16 29.31 27.06
N LEU A 305 -53.84 28.87 26.01
CA LEU A 305 -55.10 29.44 25.56
C LEU A 305 -56.11 29.32 26.71
N ARG A 306 -56.35 30.43 27.41
CA ARG A 306 -57.48 30.57 28.33
C ARG A 306 -58.77 30.44 27.51
N SER A 307 -59.38 29.27 27.50
CA SER A 307 -60.76 29.12 27.04
C SER A 307 -61.68 29.91 27.98
N LYS A 308 -62.30 30.97 27.46
CA LYS A 308 -63.40 31.65 28.14
C LYS A 308 -64.59 30.70 28.21
N ARG A 309 -64.98 30.32 29.43
CA ARG A 309 -66.21 29.57 29.73
C ARG A 309 -67.43 30.36 29.21
N ALA A 310 -68.15 29.81 28.23
CA ALA A 310 -69.54 30.15 27.97
C ALA A 310 -70.40 29.10 28.68
N GLY A 311 -71.11 29.51 29.73
CA GLY A 311 -71.99 28.64 30.51
C GLY A 311 -73.26 28.31 29.75
N TRP A 312 -73.61 27.03 29.71
CA TRP A 312 -74.96 26.55 29.41
C TRP A 312 -75.35 25.58 30.53
N ARG A 313 -76.21 26.05 31.43
CA ARG A 313 -76.92 25.21 32.40
C ARG A 313 -78.21 24.75 31.74
N TRP A 314 -78.44 23.43 31.73
CA TRP A 314 -79.75 22.84 31.52
C TRP A 314 -80.29 22.41 32.88
N THR A 315 -81.48 22.91 33.25
CA THR A 315 -82.30 22.35 34.32
C THR A 315 -83.76 22.44 33.90
N ILE A 316 -84.45 21.31 34.00
CA ILE A 316 -85.90 21.09 33.94
C ILE A 316 -86.19 20.15 35.14
N PRO A 317 -87.27 20.26 35.91
CA PRO A 317 -88.25 21.35 36.10
C PRO A 317 -87.92 22.29 37.27
#